data_AF-A0A2Z6UJD8-F1
#
_entry.id   AF-A0A2Z6UJD8-F1
#
_cell.length_a   1.000
_cell.length_b   1.000
_cell.length_c   1.000
_cell.angle_alpha   90.00
_cell.angle_beta   90.00
_cell.angle_gamma   90.00
#
_symmetry.space_group_name_H-M   'P 1'
#
loop_
_entity.id
_entity.type
_entity.pdbx_description
1 polymer ?
#
loop_
_entity_poly.entity_id
_entity_poly.type
_entity_poly.pdbx_seq_one_letter_code
_entity_poly.pdbx_strand_id
1 'polypeptide(L)' 'MEGLTKFLSSAPVLIMALLTFTAGILIEFNRFYPDLLFHPLG' A
#
# COMPACT_ATOMS: atom_id res chain seq x y z
N MET A 1 -17.07 3.20 20.69
CA MET A 1 -16.35 2.67 19.51
C MET A 1 -16.89 3.24 18.19
N GLU A 2 -18.18 3.57 18.09
CA GLU A 2 -18.82 4.04 16.85
C GLU A 2 -18.22 5.33 16.23
N GLY A 3 -17.84 6.32 17.05
CA GLY A 3 -17.20 7.54 16.55
C GLY A 3 -15.82 7.29 15.94
N LEU A 4 -15.07 6.31 16.46
CA LEU A 4 -13.76 5.93 15.97
C LEU A 4 -13.86 5.22 14.62
N THR A 5 -14.77 4.24 14.49
CA THR A 5 -14.99 3.56 13.19
C THR A 5 -15.47 4.54 12.12
N LYS A 6 -16.32 5.51 12.47
CA LYS A 6 -16.76 6.56 11.52
C LYS A 6 -15.61 7.45 11.04
N PHE A 7 -14.68 7.79 11.93
CA PHE A 7 -13.46 8.53 11.56
C PHE A 7 -12.53 7.70 10.66
N LEU A 8 -12.29 6.43 11.02
CA LEU A 8 -11.44 5.52 10.24
C LEU A 8 -12.01 5.24 8.84
N SER A 9 -13.33 5.21 8.69
CA SER A 9 -14.03 5.05 7.40
C SER A 9 -14.16 6.34 6.60
N SER A 10 -13.63 7.47 7.07
CA SER A 10 -13.64 8.71 6.27
C SER A 10 -12.73 8.57 5.05
N ALA A 11 -13.15 9.16 3.93
CA ALA A 11 -12.41 9.09 2.66
C ALA A 11 -10.90 9.39 2.79
N PRO A 12 -10.45 10.49 3.44
CA PRO A 12 -9.02 10.77 3.55
C PRO A 12 -8.26 9.73 4.41
N VAL A 13 -8.89 9.19 5.46
CA VAL A 13 -8.24 8.22 6.35
C VAL A 13 -8.09 6.86 5.68
N LEU A 14 -9.12 6.40 4.96
CA LEU A 14 -9.03 5.17 4.17
C LEU A 14 -7.99 5.28 3.05
N ILE A 15 -7.91 6.42 2.36
CA ILE A 15 -6.91 6.64 1.32
C ILE A 15 -5.50 6.61 1.92
N MET A 16 -5.28 7.24 3.07
CA MET A 16 -3.99 7.16 3.78
C MET A 16 -3.61 5.72 4.10
N ALA A 17 -4.52 4.94 4.69
CA ALA A 17 -4.27 3.54 5.00
C ALA A 17 -3.95 2.71 3.74
N LEU A 18 -4.70 2.90 2.66
CA LEU A 18 -4.47 2.22 1.38
C LEU A 18 -3.10 2.58 0.79
N LEU A 19 -2.74 3.85 0.77
CA LEU A 19 -1.47 4.32 0.23
C LEU A 19 -0.28 3.82 1.07
N THR A 20 -0.39 3.84 2.40
CA THR A 20 0.64 3.26 3.28
C THR A 20 0.81 1.76 3.03
N PHE A 21 -0.29 1.01 2.93
CA PHE A 21 -0.24 -0.42 2.63
C PHE A 21 0.37 -0.70 1.25
N THR A 22 -0.06 0.03 0.23
CA THR A 22 0.45 -0.10 -1.15
C THR A 22 1.93 0.26 -1.23
N ALA A 23 2.35 1.34 -0.59
CA ALA A 23 3.76 1.74 -0.51
C ALA A 23 4.60 0.66 0.18
N GLY A 24 4.12 0.09 1.29
CA GLY A 24 4.77 -1.04 1.95
C GLY A 24 4.98 -2.21 1.00
N ILE A 25 3.94 -2.63 0.27
CA ILE A 25 4.05 -3.70 -0.73
C ILE A 25 5.11 -3.37 -1.78
N LEU A 26 5.09 -2.16 -2.35
CA LEU A 26 6.04 -1.76 -3.39
C LEU A 26 7.48 -1.71 -2.87
N ILE A 27 7.71 -1.24 -1.65
CA ILE A 27 9.03 -1.20 -1.01
C ILE A 27 9.56 -2.62 -0.82
N GLU A 28 8.75 -3.50 -0.23
CA GLU A 28 9.16 -4.88 0.03
C GLU A 28 9.37 -5.66 -1.27
N PHE A 29 8.54 -5.43 -2.28
CA PHE A 29 8.67 -6.01 -3.61
C PHE A 29 10.00 -5.60 -4.26
N ASN A 30 10.33 -4.31 -4.28
CA ASN A 30 11.62 -3.86 -4.81
C ASN A 30 12.80 -4.29 -3.92
N ARG A 31 12.62 -4.53 -2.61
CA ARG A 31 13.68 -5.10 -1.77
C ARG A 31 13.97 -6.57 -2.12
N PHE A 32 12.93 -7.36 -2.42
CA PHE A 32 13.09 -8.77 -2.80
C PHE A 32 13.48 -8.94 -4.27
N TYR A 33 13.09 -8.00 -5.14
CA TYR A 33 13.36 -8.01 -6.58
C TYR A 33 13.87 -6.63 -7.05
N PRO A 34 15.14 -6.27 -6.73
CA PRO A 34 15.66 -4.90 -6.91
C PRO A 34 15.83 -4.44 -8.35
N ASP A 35 16.00 -5.36 -9.30
CA ASP A 35 16.39 -5.03 -10.67
C ASP A 35 15.45 -5.67 -11.71
N LEU A 36 14.13 -5.65 -11.45
CA LEU A 36 13.10 -6.10 -12.40
C LEU A 36 12.85 -5.06 -13.51
N LEU A 37 13.82 -4.87 -14.39
CA LEU A 37 13.69 -3.97 -15.56
C LEU A 37 12.75 -4.53 -16.65
N PHE A 38 12.70 -5.86 -16.77
CA PHE A 38 11.84 -6.59 -17.71
C PHE A 38 11.30 -7.86 -17.06
N HIS A 39 10.19 -8.37 -17.63
CA HIS A 39 9.63 -9.63 -17.17
C HIS A 39 10.59 -10.79 -17.50
N PRO A 40 10.87 -11.74 -16.58
CA PRO A 40 11.83 -12.82 -16.82
C PRO A 40 11.52 -13.76 -17.99
N LEU A 41 10.26 -13.78 -18.44
CA LEU A 41 9.78 -14.58 -19.59
C LEU A 41 9.51 -13.71 -20.84
N GLY A 42 10.26 -12.63 -21.01
CA GLY A 42 10.22 -11.78 -22.22
C GLY A 42 10.57 -12.53 -23.50
#